data_AF-A0A956B8M2-F1
#
_entry.id   AF-A0A956B8M2-F1
#
_cell.length_a   1.000
_cell.length_b   1.000
_cell.length_c   1.000
_cell.angle_alpha   90.00
_cell.angle_beta   90.00
_cell.angle_gamma   90.00
#
_symmetry.space_group_name_H-M   'P 1'
#
loop_
_entity.id
_entity.type
_entity.pdbx_description
1 polymer ?
#
loop_
_entity_poly.entity_id
_entity_poly.type
_entity_poly.pdbx_seq_one_letter_code
_entity_poly.pdbx_strand_id
1 'polypeptide(L)'
;MAERSRLGDLLLDMRLVDQETLQAALQEQRTTHKRLATILAERRVLDEERLTKAVAARLGLESVALSSHKVHERVLGLIPYAVAKRYGLLPIAVKRTQQAEVLYLVMVDPLNTEALGEVQRLTGRQVRVLMASATELDQCIDRHYLAQAQAPARTPLPRPVQASTP
;
A
#
# COMPACT_ATOMS: atom_id res chain seq x y z
N MET A 1 -22.05 12.65 -8.40
CA MET A 1 -22.58 12.78 -7.01
C MET A 1 -22.47 11.49 -6.17
N ALA A 2 -21.98 10.35 -6.69
CA ALA A 2 -22.10 9.04 -6.02
C ALA A 2 -20.97 8.61 -5.06
N GLU A 3 -19.82 9.29 -5.03
CA GLU A 3 -18.70 8.91 -4.14
C GLU A 3 -18.81 9.48 -2.71
N ARG A 4 -19.47 10.63 -2.53
CA ARG A 4 -19.59 11.32 -1.23
C ARG A 4 -20.48 10.59 -0.24
N SER A 5 -21.68 10.20 -0.67
CA SER A 5 -22.63 9.48 0.20
C SER A 5 -22.12 8.10 0.57
N ARG A 6 -21.42 7.40 -0.34
CA ARG A 6 -20.93 6.04 -0.07
C ARG A 6 -19.78 6.02 0.95
N LEU A 7 -18.87 6.99 0.92
CA LEU A 7 -17.80 7.06 1.92
C LEU A 7 -18.34 7.49 3.28
N GLY A 8 -19.26 8.47 3.31
CA GLY A 8 -19.89 8.93 4.55
C GLY A 8 -20.71 7.85 5.26
N ASP A 9 -21.57 7.14 4.50
CA ASP A 9 -22.35 6.01 5.04
C ASP A 9 -21.44 4.87 5.51
N LEU A 10 -20.38 4.55 4.77
CA LEU A 10 -19.43 3.51 5.17
C LEU A 10 -18.73 3.85 6.49
N LEU A 11 -18.34 5.12 6.66
CA LEU A 11 -17.70 5.59 7.89
C LEU A 11 -18.66 5.54 9.10
N LEU A 12 -19.95 5.80 8.86
CA LEU A 12 -21.02 5.66 9.84
C LEU A 12 -21.29 4.20 10.22
N ASP A 13 -21.41 3.33 9.21
CA ASP A 13 -21.69 1.90 9.37
C ASP A 13 -20.58 1.19 10.15
N MET A 14 -19.33 1.55 9.87
CA MET A 14 -18.16 1.05 10.59
C MET A 14 -17.95 1.72 11.97
N ARG A 15 -18.86 2.62 12.40
CA ARG A 15 -18.76 3.42 13.63
C ARG A 15 -17.44 4.17 13.78
N LEU A 16 -16.83 4.56 12.66
CA LEU A 16 -15.59 5.33 12.66
C LEU A 16 -15.84 6.82 12.85
N VAL A 17 -17.04 7.29 12.52
CA VAL A 17 -17.44 8.70 12.56
C VAL A 17 -18.92 8.80 12.94
N ASP A 18 -19.28 9.72 13.84
CA ASP A 18 -20.67 10.02 14.18
C ASP A 18 -21.38 10.86 13.10
N GLN A 19 -22.72 10.81 13.10
CA GLN A 19 -23.54 11.52 12.12
C GLN A 19 -23.36 13.04 12.19
N GLU A 20 -23.22 13.59 13.40
CA GLU A 20 -22.90 15.02 13.60
C GLU A 20 -21.52 15.37 13.02
N THR A 21 -20.54 14.48 13.17
CA THR A 21 -19.19 14.74 12.71
C THR A 21 -19.08 14.64 11.19
N LEU A 22 -19.81 13.70 10.58
CA LEU A 22 -19.94 13.59 9.13
C LEU A 22 -20.64 14.83 8.54
N GLN A 23 -21.73 15.29 9.17
CA GLN A 23 -22.44 16.51 8.77
C GLN A 23 -21.51 17.73 8.80
N ALA A 24 -20.77 17.92 9.88
CA ALA A 24 -19.81 19.02 9.99
C ALA A 24 -18.73 18.96 8.90
N ALA A 25 -18.17 17.78 8.63
CA ALA A 25 -17.17 17.60 7.58
C ALA A 25 -17.75 17.83 6.17
N LEU A 26 -19.00 17.44 5.91
CA LEU A 26 -19.71 17.71 4.66
C LEU A 26 -19.99 19.21 4.47
N GLN A 27 -20.31 19.93 5.54
CA GLN A 27 -20.50 21.37 5.52
C GLN A 27 -19.20 22.07 5.15
N GLU A 28 -18.12 21.69 5.82
CA GLU A 28 -16.77 22.22 5.59
C GLU A 28 -16.28 21.88 4.18
N GLN A 29 -16.65 20.72 3.64
CA GLN A 29 -16.36 20.33 2.27
C GLN A 29 -17.02 21.24 1.23
N ARG A 30 -18.24 21.70 1.50
CA ARG A 30 -18.93 22.64 0.61
C ARG A 30 -18.23 23.99 0.59
N THR A 31 -17.68 24.41 1.73
CA THR A 31 -17.00 25.70 1.88
C THR A 31 -15.56 25.69 1.36
N THR A 32 -14.79 24.62 1.62
CA THR A 32 -13.36 24.54 1.25
C THR A 32 -13.10 23.80 -0.06
N HIS A 33 -14.09 23.09 -0.61
CA HIS A 33 -13.95 22.21 -1.78
C HIS A 33 -12.87 21.12 -1.67
N LYS A 34 -12.35 20.87 -0.46
CA LYS A 34 -11.40 19.79 -0.19
C LYS A 34 -12.09 18.40 -0.26
N ARG A 35 -11.31 17.32 -0.23
CA ARG A 35 -11.84 15.96 -0.13
C ARG A 35 -12.34 15.70 1.30
N LEU A 36 -13.44 14.96 1.45
CA LEU A 36 -14.03 14.64 2.76
C LEU A 36 -13.02 13.93 3.67
N ALA A 37 -12.23 13.01 3.11
CA ALA A 37 -11.16 12.31 3.82
C ALA A 37 -10.09 13.27 4.37
N THR A 38 -9.70 14.29 3.59
CA THR A 38 -8.72 15.31 4.02
C THR A 38 -9.24 16.14 5.18
N ILE A 39 -10.52 16.54 5.13
CA ILE A 39 -11.15 17.33 6.20
C ILE A 39 -11.27 16.51 7.48
N LEU A 40 -11.67 15.24 7.38
CA LEU A 40 -11.78 14.34 8.52
C LEU A 40 -10.41 14.04 9.16
N ALA A 41 -9.34 13.99 8.35
CA ALA A 41 -7.97 13.88 8.82
C ALA A 41 -7.49 15.18 9.50
N GLU A 42 -7.76 16.35 8.92
CA GLU A 42 -7.42 17.67 9.49
C GLU A 42 -8.09 17.89 10.87
N ARG A 43 -9.33 17.40 11.04
CA ARG A 43 -10.07 17.48 12.30
C ARG A 43 -9.64 16.44 13.35
N ARG A 44 -8.68 15.56 13.03
CA ARG A 44 -8.27 14.40 13.86
C ARG A 44 -9.42 13.47 14.28
N VAL A 45 -10.53 13.51 13.56
CA VAL A 45 -11.68 12.64 13.80
C VAL A 45 -11.40 11.25 13.22
N LEU A 46 -10.74 11.25 12.05
CA LEU A 46 -10.40 10.04 11.31
C LEU A 46 -8.89 9.97 11.13
N ASP A 47 -8.23 9.13 11.93
CA ASP A 47 -6.83 8.76 11.70
C ASP A 47 -6.66 8.04 10.36
N GLU A 48 -5.50 8.23 9.72
CA GLU A 48 -5.15 7.53 8.47
C GLU A 48 -5.36 6.01 8.57
N GLU A 49 -4.98 5.40 9.70
CA GLU A 49 -5.22 3.97 9.95
C GLU A 49 -6.70 3.58 9.89
N ARG A 50 -7.59 4.44 10.40
CA ARG A 50 -9.04 4.21 10.40
C ARG A 50 -9.61 4.33 9.00
N LEU A 51 -9.14 5.31 8.23
CA LEU A 51 -9.49 5.46 6.82
C LEU A 51 -9.04 4.23 6.02
N THR A 52 -7.79 3.80 6.18
CA THR A 52 -7.24 2.60 5.53
C THR A 52 -8.07 1.36 5.88
N LYS A 53 -8.43 1.16 7.15
CA LYS A 53 -9.31 0.06 7.59
C LYS A 53 -10.68 0.11 6.93
N ALA A 54 -11.26 1.30 6.77
CA ALA A 54 -12.54 1.47 6.12
C ALA A 54 -12.50 1.07 4.64
N VAL A 55 -11.48 1.55 3.93
CA VAL A 55 -11.26 1.21 2.53
C VAL A 55 -10.97 -0.29 2.36
N ALA A 56 -10.24 -0.89 3.30
CA ALA A 56 -9.94 -2.32 3.34
C ALA A 56 -11.20 -3.17 3.46
N ALA A 57 -12.06 -2.85 4.42
CA ALA A 57 -13.33 -3.55 4.61
C ALA A 57 -14.20 -3.48 3.35
N ARG A 58 -14.27 -2.32 2.68
CA ARG A 58 -15.06 -2.15 1.45
C ARG A 58 -14.54 -3.00 0.28
N LEU A 59 -13.23 -3.16 0.17
CA LEU A 59 -12.59 -3.93 -0.89
C LEU A 59 -12.47 -5.42 -0.53
N GLY A 60 -12.90 -5.83 0.67
CA GLY A 60 -12.67 -7.18 1.18
C GLY A 60 -11.19 -7.50 1.40
N LEU A 61 -10.37 -6.47 1.60
CA LEU A 61 -8.93 -6.58 1.83
C LEU A 61 -8.63 -6.46 3.33
N GLU A 62 -7.52 -7.06 3.76
CA GLU A 62 -7.04 -6.93 5.14
C GLU A 62 -6.13 -5.70 5.27
N SER A 63 -6.31 -4.95 6.35
CA SER A 63 -5.38 -3.90 6.76
C SER A 63 -4.31 -4.50 7.69
N VAL A 64 -3.04 -4.23 7.43
CA VAL A 64 -1.90 -4.75 8.20
C VAL A 64 -1.04 -3.61 8.71
N ALA A 65 -0.65 -3.68 10.00
CA ALA A 65 0.34 -2.78 10.58
C ALA A 65 1.75 -3.26 10.18
N LEU A 66 2.42 -2.49 9.32
CA LEU A 66 3.76 -2.80 8.83
C LEU A 66 4.80 -2.75 9.94
N SER A 67 4.57 -1.89 10.94
CA SER A 67 5.48 -1.65 12.07
C SER A 67 5.81 -2.91 12.89
N SER A 68 4.91 -3.89 12.92
CA SER A 68 5.08 -5.15 13.67
C SER A 68 5.50 -6.33 12.81
N HIS A 69 5.55 -6.18 11.48
CA HIS A 69 5.89 -7.26 10.57
C HIS A 69 7.39 -7.28 10.25
N LYS A 70 8.04 -8.43 10.53
CA LYS A 70 9.41 -8.67 10.06
C LYS A 70 9.39 -9.00 8.58
N VAL A 71 9.83 -8.06 7.76
CA VAL A 71 10.02 -8.27 6.31
C VAL A 71 11.40 -8.87 6.05
N HIS A 72 11.44 -9.96 5.27
CA HIS A 72 12.71 -10.59 4.89
C HIS A 72 13.43 -9.78 3.81
N GLU A 73 14.74 -9.55 3.96
CA GLU A 73 15.56 -8.80 2.99
C GLU A 73 15.48 -9.37 1.57
N ARG A 74 15.38 -10.70 1.43
CA ARG A 74 15.20 -11.37 0.13
C ARG A 74 13.91 -10.97 -0.58
N VAL A 75 12.86 -10.64 0.18
CA VAL A 75 11.55 -10.20 -0.35
C VAL A 75 11.61 -8.71 -0.71
N LEU A 76 12.26 -7.89 0.12
CA LEU A 76 12.49 -6.47 -0.18
C LEU A 76 13.29 -6.28 -1.47
N GLY A 77 14.29 -7.13 -1.73
CA GLY A 77 15.11 -7.06 -2.95
C GLY A 77 14.36 -7.40 -4.26
N LEU A 78 13.12 -7.90 -4.18
CA LEU A 78 12.30 -8.15 -5.38
C LEU A 78 11.79 -6.87 -6.03
N ILE A 79 11.64 -5.80 -5.25
CA ILE A 79 11.10 -4.53 -5.72
C ILE A 79 12.14 -3.43 -5.45
N PRO A 80 12.56 -2.66 -6.46
CA PRO A 80 13.49 -1.54 -6.24
C PRO A 80 12.85 -0.43 -5.39
N TYR A 81 13.65 0.27 -4.59
CA TYR A 81 13.22 1.41 -3.77
C TYR A 81 12.45 2.46 -4.58
N ALA A 82 12.92 2.76 -5.79
CA ALA A 82 12.27 3.75 -6.66
C ALA A 82 10.83 3.36 -7.00
N VAL A 83 10.54 2.07 -7.21
CA VAL A 83 9.18 1.57 -7.49
C VAL A 83 8.34 1.59 -6.22
N ALA A 84 8.91 1.11 -5.10
CA ALA A 84 8.25 1.12 -3.80
C ALA A 84 7.81 2.53 -3.36
N LYS A 85 8.70 3.52 -3.49
CA LYS A 85 8.42 4.92 -3.12
C LYS A 85 7.51 5.64 -4.10
N ARG A 86 7.66 5.39 -5.41
CA ARG A 86 6.82 6.01 -6.45
C ARG A 86 5.36 5.60 -6.32
N TYR A 87 5.10 4.31 -6.11
CA TYR A 87 3.74 3.78 -6.07
C TYR A 87 3.20 3.62 -4.64
N GLY A 88 4.03 3.84 -3.62
CA GLY A 88 3.65 3.59 -2.23
C GLY A 88 3.27 2.13 -2.04
N LEU A 89 4.24 1.22 -2.25
CA LEU A 89 4.05 -0.21 -2.08
C LEU A 89 5.27 -0.88 -1.46
N LEU A 90 5.05 -1.95 -0.67
CA LEU A 90 6.12 -2.69 -0.01
C LEU A 90 5.81 -4.19 0.04
N PRO A 91 6.71 -5.06 -0.47
CA PRO A 91 6.50 -6.50 -0.41
C PRO A 91 6.85 -7.01 1.00
N ILE A 92 5.90 -7.64 1.69
CA ILE A 92 6.08 -8.07 3.09
C ILE A 92 6.48 -9.54 3.23
N ALA A 93 5.96 -10.40 2.36
CA ALA A 93 6.16 -11.84 2.45
C ALA A 93 5.90 -12.52 1.11
N VAL A 94 6.60 -13.63 0.87
CA VAL A 94 6.25 -14.57 -0.20
C VAL A 94 5.83 -15.86 0.48
N LYS A 95 4.60 -16.32 0.25
CA LYS A 95 4.17 -17.65 0.67
C LYS A 95 4.10 -18.55 -0.55
N ARG A 96 4.77 -19.70 -0.46
CA ARG A 96 4.65 -20.77 -1.43
C ARG A 96 3.42 -21.60 -1.07
N THR A 97 2.42 -21.62 -1.94
CA THR A 97 1.33 -22.58 -1.86
C THR A 97 1.65 -23.79 -2.74
N GLN A 98 0.91 -24.89 -2.61
CA GLN A 98 1.13 -26.15 -3.33
C GLN A 98 1.08 -26.00 -4.87
N GLN A 99 0.52 -24.90 -5.38
CA GLN A 99 0.31 -24.66 -6.80
C GLN A 99 1.02 -23.41 -7.35
N ALA A 100 1.43 -22.45 -6.50
CA ALA A 100 2.03 -21.17 -6.93
C ALA A 100 2.81 -20.46 -5.80
N GLU A 101 3.67 -19.50 -6.16
CA GLU A 101 4.23 -18.54 -5.21
C GLU A 101 3.36 -17.27 -5.16
N VAL A 102 2.84 -16.95 -3.98
CA VAL A 102 2.00 -15.77 -3.74
C VAL A 102 2.81 -14.71 -2.99
N LEU A 103 2.98 -13.55 -3.62
CA LEU A 103 3.60 -12.38 -3.02
C LEU A 103 2.55 -11.55 -2.29
N TYR A 104 2.76 -11.31 -1.01
CA TYR A 104 1.97 -10.39 -0.21
C TYR A 104 2.59 -9.00 -0.33
N LEU A 105 1.83 -8.09 -0.92
CA LEU A 105 2.22 -6.72 -1.15
C LEU A 105 1.33 -5.79 -0.34
N VAL A 106 1.93 -4.84 0.36
CA VAL A 106 1.20 -3.78 1.04
C VAL A 106 1.19 -2.53 0.17
N MET A 107 0.03 -1.91 0.00
CA MET A 107 -0.16 -0.70 -0.82
C MET A 107 -0.99 0.33 -0.05
N VAL A 108 -0.74 1.61 -0.29
CA VAL A 108 -1.64 2.69 0.18
C VAL A 108 -2.93 2.70 -0.64
N ASP A 109 -2.81 2.53 -1.96
CA ASP A 109 -3.93 2.56 -2.89
C ASP A 109 -4.03 1.26 -3.70
N PRO A 110 -4.86 0.30 -3.27
CA PRO A 110 -5.03 -0.98 -3.98
C PRO A 110 -5.83 -0.85 -5.28
N LEU A 111 -6.43 0.30 -5.57
CA LEU A 111 -7.15 0.53 -6.83
C LEU A 111 -6.19 0.90 -7.97
N ASN A 112 -4.91 1.12 -7.66
CA ASN A 112 -3.89 1.40 -8.65
C ASN A 112 -3.48 0.12 -9.41
N THR A 113 -4.19 -0.16 -10.50
CA THR A 113 -3.95 -1.31 -11.37
C THR A 113 -2.61 -1.25 -12.10
N GLU A 114 -2.07 -0.05 -12.34
CA GLU A 114 -0.74 0.14 -12.95
C GLU A 114 0.35 -0.39 -12.02
N ALA A 115 0.28 -0.03 -10.74
CA ALA A 115 1.21 -0.50 -9.72
C ALA A 115 1.13 -2.03 -9.55
N LEU A 116 -0.08 -2.60 -9.53
CA LEU A 116 -0.30 -4.04 -9.51
C LEU A 116 0.32 -4.75 -10.72
N GLY A 117 0.09 -4.24 -11.92
CA GLY A 117 0.63 -4.79 -13.16
C GLY A 117 2.16 -4.74 -13.20
N GLU A 118 2.76 -3.66 -12.71
CA GLU A 118 4.21 -3.53 -12.64
C GLU A 118 4.84 -4.52 -11.65
N VAL A 119 4.26 -4.66 -10.47
CA VAL A 119 4.75 -5.65 -9.48
C VAL A 119 4.58 -7.08 -10.00
N GLN A 120 3.47 -7.40 -10.66
CA GLN A 120 3.27 -8.71 -11.28
C GLN A 120 4.29 -8.98 -12.39
N ARG A 121 4.60 -7.99 -13.24
CA ARG A 121 5.64 -8.10 -14.28
C ARG A 121 7.03 -8.30 -13.69
N LEU A 122 7.39 -7.51 -12.68
CA LEU A 122 8.69 -7.59 -12.01
C LEU A 122 8.90 -8.93 -11.30
N THR A 123 7.87 -9.41 -10.61
CA THR A 123 8.00 -10.58 -9.73
C THR A 123 7.57 -11.89 -10.39
N GLY A 124 6.82 -11.85 -11.49
CA GLY A 124 6.31 -13.02 -12.21
C GLY A 124 5.35 -13.89 -11.40
N ARG A 125 4.76 -13.35 -10.34
CA ARG A 125 4.02 -14.10 -9.30
C ARG A 125 2.62 -13.56 -9.11
N GLN A 126 1.76 -14.37 -8.50
CA GLN A 126 0.47 -13.88 -8.02
C GLN A 126 0.69 -12.91 -6.86
N VAL A 127 0.07 -11.74 -6.93
CA VAL A 127 0.19 -10.70 -5.91
C VAL A 127 -1.11 -10.62 -5.13
N ARG A 128 -1.00 -10.70 -3.81
CA ARG A 128 -2.09 -10.48 -2.87
C ARG A 128 -1.86 -9.15 -2.16
N VAL A 129 -2.77 -8.22 -2.38
CA VAL A 129 -2.66 -6.86 -1.86
C VAL A 129 -3.24 -6.80 -0.45
N LEU A 130 -2.52 -6.08 0.41
CA LEU A 130 -2.92 -5.71 1.75
C LEU A 130 -2.82 -4.19 1.84
N MET A 131 -3.55 -3.59 2.77
CA MET A 131 -3.53 -2.13 2.94
C MET A 131 -2.84 -1.72 4.23
N ALA A 132 -2.08 -0.63 4.17
CA ALA A 132 -1.51 0.03 5.34
C ALA A 132 -1.67 1.54 5.24
N SER A 133 -1.44 2.24 6.36
CA SER A 133 -1.42 3.69 6.36
C SER A 133 -0.26 4.22 5.51
N ALA A 134 -0.45 5.36 4.85
CA ALA A 134 0.60 5.98 4.03
C ALA A 134 1.82 6.31 4.88
N THR A 135 1.57 6.83 6.08
CA THR A 135 2.60 7.17 7.06
C THR A 135 3.43 5.96 7.50
N GLU A 136 2.80 4.83 7.86
CA GLU A 136 3.58 3.62 8.21
C GLU A 136 4.33 3.06 7.02
N LEU A 137 3.72 3.07 5.84
CA LEU A 137 4.37 2.54 4.65
C LEU A 137 5.62 3.34 4.28
N ASP A 138 5.55 4.67 4.29
CA ASP A 138 6.70 5.52 4.03
C ASP A 138 7.82 5.29 5.06
N GLN A 139 7.48 5.22 6.35
CA GLN A 139 8.44 4.92 7.41
C GLN A 139 9.08 3.52 7.26
N CYS A 140 8.30 2.51 6.89
CA CYS A 140 8.82 1.17 6.66
C CYS A 140 9.68 1.10 5.40
N ILE A 141 9.27 1.76 4.32
CA ILE A 141 10.06 1.86 3.09
C ILE A 141 11.42 2.48 3.43
N ASP A 142 11.45 3.62 4.12
CA ASP A 142 12.69 4.29 4.46
C ASP A 142 13.56 3.42 5.38
N ARG A 143 12.99 2.84 6.44
CA ARG A 143 13.73 1.96 7.37
C ARG A 143 14.30 0.72 6.70
N HIS A 144 13.52 0.00 5.91
CA HIS A 144 13.93 -1.27 5.31
C HIS A 144 14.84 -1.10 4.11
N TYR A 145 14.63 -0.09 3.27
CA TYR A 145 15.51 0.16 2.13
C TYR A 145 16.78 0.90 2.53
N LEU A 146 16.79 1.73 3.58
CA LEU A 146 18.03 2.27 4.13
C LEU A 146 18.91 1.16 4.72
N ALA A 147 18.29 0.17 5.39
CA ALA A 147 19.00 -1.02 5.87
C ALA A 147 19.56 -1.87 4.70
N GLN A 148 18.82 -1.97 3.59
CA GLN A 148 19.27 -2.71 2.41
C GLN A 148 20.31 -1.95 1.57
N ALA A 149 20.24 -0.62 1.53
CA ALA A 149 21.23 0.23 0.84
C ALA A 149 22.61 0.20 1.52
N GLN A 150 22.67 -0.13 2.82
CA GLN A 150 23.91 -0.40 3.53
C GLN A 150 24.46 -1.83 3.28
N ALA A 151 23.68 -2.72 2.66
CA ALA A 151 24.21 -3.99 2.15
C ALA A 151 24.89 -3.71 0.79
N PRO A 152 26.20 -3.97 0.64
CA PRO A 152 26.92 -3.62 -0.57
C PRO A 152 26.30 -4.33 -1.79
N ALA A 153 26.18 -3.55 -2.86
CA ALA A 153 25.70 -3.96 -4.18
C ALA A 153 26.12 -5.39 -4.55
N ARG A 154 25.18 -6.34 -4.45
CA ARG A 154 25.35 -7.64 -5.09
C ARG A 154 25.03 -7.50 -6.57
N THR A 155 26.06 -7.01 -7.26
CA THR A 155 26.55 -7.46 -8.57
C THR A 155 25.53 -7.49 -9.72
N PRO A 156 25.73 -6.69 -10.79
CA PRO A 156 24.98 -6.90 -12.01
C PRO A 156 25.28 -8.29 -12.57
N LEU A 157 24.22 -9.04 -12.91
CA LEU A 157 24.28 -10.35 -13.56
C LEU A 157 25.25 -10.29 -14.76
N PRO A 158 26.25 -11.19 -14.86
CA PRO A 158 27.00 -11.32 -16.09
C PRO A 158 26.04 -11.78 -17.20
N ARG A 159 26.01 -11.04 -18.31
CA ARG A 159 25.29 -11.45 -19.52
C ARG A 159 25.82 -12.83 -19.95
N PRO A 160 24.95 -13.79 -20.35
CA PRO A 160 25.42 -15.06 -20.87
C PRO A 160 26.25 -14.80 -22.13
N VAL A 161 27.47 -15.34 -22.12
CA VAL A 161 28.39 -15.38 -23.26
C VAL A 161 27.66 -16.05 -24.43
N GLN A 162 27.38 -15.28 -25.49
CA GLN A 162 27.02 -15.90 -26.76
C GLN A 162 28.29 -16.45 -27.38
N ALA A 163 28.30 -17.77 -27.54
CA ALA A 163 29.25 -18.48 -28.35
C ALA A 163 29.28 -17.91 -29.77
N SER A 164 30.47 -17.65 -30.28
CA SER A 164 30.77 -17.68 -31.70
C SER A 164 32.20 -18.14 -31.89
N THR A 165 32.32 -19.45 -32.11
CA THR A 165 33.34 -20.08 -32.96
C THR A 165 33.46 -19.29 -34.28
N PRO A 166 34.65 -19.26 -34.90
CA PRO A 166 34.99 -20.34 -35.83
C PRO A 166 36.36 -20.99 -35.57
#